data_AF-A0A6L3AEC5-F1
#
_entry.id   AF-A0A6L3AEC5-F1
#
_cell.length_a   1.000
_cell.length_b   1.000
_cell.length_c   1.000
_cell.angle_alpha   90.00
_cell.angle_beta   90.00
_cell.angle_gamma   90.00
#
_symmetry.space_group_name_H-M   'P 1'
#
loop_
_entity.id
_entity.type
_entity.pdbx_description
1 polymer ?
#
loop_
_entity_poly.entity_id
_entity_poly.type
_entity_poly.pdbx_seq_one_letter_code
_entity_poly.pdbx_strand_id
1 'polypeptide(L)'
;MDDRRVGSARSCRGVAGGGGAAYADSGNHLPRDAASVGRTAMERLRNILLPGLRLLDESGRMTGEQAGREALGGVESIFVVDLEMSGANAQMHEVMDVAGVRAKLEPGLPEMESWGTKVRPRHIGNAEPAALKVIGYNPKAWREAVDLGAAMEGFTRVGAGAMITGWGISQDIAFIVESLRRLTRPWPFAAVAFDVQPVARAVLKSGEQVDRFNLGHVADRLGIGRLGEHGALADAYATYDVLLKLIELIENGSGGTGR
;
A
#
# COMPACT_ATOMS: atom_id res chain seq x y z
N MET A 1 -72.89 -38.75 -3.77
CA MET A 1 -71.65 -39.39 -3.28
C MET A 1 -70.90 -38.30 -2.55
N ASP A 2 -71.40 -37.95 -1.37
CA ASP A 2 -70.95 -38.47 -0.05
C ASP A 2 -69.53 -37.98 0.28
N ASP A 3 -69.24 -37.36 1.42
CA ASP A 3 -70.00 -37.26 2.65
C ASP A 3 -69.50 -36.08 3.50
N ARG A 4 -70.36 -35.63 4.40
CA ARG A 4 -70.25 -34.52 5.35
C ARG A 4 -69.38 -34.88 6.56
N ARG A 5 -68.98 -33.84 7.31
CA ARG A 5 -69.02 -33.68 8.81
C ARG A 5 -68.21 -32.41 9.15
N VAL A 6 -68.77 -31.28 9.60
CA VAL A 6 -69.63 -30.93 10.75
C VAL A 6 -68.92 -31.00 12.11
N GLY A 7 -68.86 -29.83 12.76
CA GLY A 7 -68.81 -29.64 14.23
C GLY A 7 -67.44 -29.21 14.77
N SER A 8 -67.31 -28.41 15.81
CA SER A 8 -68.22 -27.61 16.63
C SER A 8 -67.34 -26.82 17.60
N ALA A 9 -67.73 -25.59 17.93
CA ALA A 9 -67.15 -24.80 19.01
C ALA A 9 -67.25 -25.51 20.38
N ARG A 10 -66.32 -25.20 21.30
CA ARG A 10 -66.60 -24.94 22.72
C ARG A 10 -65.41 -24.27 23.42
N SER A 11 -65.71 -23.15 24.07
CA SER A 11 -64.88 -22.52 25.10
C SER A 11 -64.89 -23.35 26.38
N CYS A 12 -63.86 -23.22 27.23
CA CYS A 12 -64.00 -23.23 28.68
C CYS A 12 -62.80 -22.57 29.38
N ARG A 13 -63.08 -22.04 30.57
CA ARG A 13 -62.31 -21.08 31.39
C ARG A 13 -61.25 -21.72 32.28
N GLY A 14 -60.38 -20.86 32.83
CA GLY A 14 -59.66 -21.01 34.10
C GLY A 14 -58.26 -21.62 33.93
N VAL A 15 -57.21 -21.24 34.66
CA VAL A 15 -57.11 -20.73 36.04
C VAL A 15 -55.76 -20.00 36.21
N ALA A 16 -55.74 -19.03 37.11
CA ALA A 16 -54.55 -18.29 37.56
C ALA A 16 -53.52 -19.18 38.29
N GLY A 17 -52.23 -18.88 38.13
CA GLY A 17 -51.16 -19.44 38.94
C GLY A 17 -49.90 -18.61 38.80
N GLY A 18 -49.55 -17.88 39.86
CA GLY A 18 -48.34 -17.07 39.93
C GLY A 18 -47.07 -17.91 40.06
N GLY A 19 -45.94 -17.27 39.80
CA GLY A 19 -44.61 -17.82 40.03
C GLY A 19 -43.56 -16.93 39.39
N GLY A 20 -42.88 -16.12 40.21
CA GLY A 20 -41.76 -15.31 39.77
C GLY A 20 -40.53 -16.15 39.41
N ALA A 21 -39.81 -15.70 38.39
CA ALA A 21 -38.41 -16.00 38.13
C ALA A 21 -37.90 -14.81 37.28
N ALA A 22 -37.07 -13.95 37.88
CA ALA A 22 -35.61 -14.00 37.76
C ALA A 22 -35.11 -13.28 36.48
N TYR A 23 -34.33 -12.24 36.73
CA TYR A 23 -33.49 -11.47 35.81
C TYR A 23 -33.02 -12.24 34.57
N ALA A 24 -33.34 -11.69 33.40
CA ALA A 24 -32.49 -11.79 32.23
C ALA A 24 -32.33 -10.35 31.70
N ASP A 25 -31.23 -9.71 32.12
CA ASP A 25 -30.69 -8.54 31.43
C ASP A 25 -30.28 -9.03 30.03
N SER A 26 -31.22 -8.93 29.08
CA SER A 26 -30.96 -9.12 27.67
C SER A 26 -30.11 -7.93 27.23
N GLY A 27 -28.80 -8.05 27.46
CA GLY A 27 -27.79 -7.12 26.99
C GLY A 27 -28.09 -6.77 25.55
N ASN A 28 -28.47 -5.51 25.35
CA ASN A 28 -28.82 -4.93 24.07
C ASN A 28 -27.55 -4.91 23.20
N HIS A 29 -27.24 -6.04 22.55
CA HIS A 29 -26.18 -6.10 21.56
C HIS A 29 -26.74 -5.47 20.29
N LEU A 30 -26.79 -4.14 20.29
CA LEU A 30 -27.05 -3.36 19.10
C LEU A 30 -26.06 -3.83 18.02
N PRO A 31 -26.52 -4.17 16.80
CA PRO A 31 -25.61 -4.53 15.72
C PRO A 31 -24.63 -3.37 15.53
N ARG A 32 -23.33 -3.67 15.55
CA ARG A 32 -22.29 -2.66 15.31
C ARG A 32 -22.58 -2.00 13.96
N ASP A 33 -22.83 -0.70 13.98
CA ASP A 33 -23.08 0.12 12.80
C ASP A 33 -21.88 -0.01 11.83
N ALA A 34 -22.15 -0.30 10.56
CA ALA A 34 -21.12 -0.44 9.52
C ALA A 34 -20.23 0.83 9.42
N ALA A 35 -20.79 2.02 9.67
CA ALA A 35 -20.02 3.27 9.71
C ALA A 35 -19.10 3.38 10.93
N SER A 36 -19.46 2.74 12.06
CA SER A 36 -18.57 2.63 13.22
C SER A 36 -17.41 1.67 12.94
N VAL A 37 -17.70 0.50 12.34
CA VAL A 37 -16.72 -0.52 11.99
C VAL A 37 -15.72 -0.01 10.95
N GLY A 38 -16.20 0.70 9.91
CA GLY A 38 -15.35 1.31 8.89
C GLY A 38 -14.40 2.37 9.46
N ARG A 39 -14.89 3.22 10.39
CA ARG A 39 -14.04 4.19 11.10
C ARG A 39 -12.93 3.50 11.91
N THR A 40 -13.26 2.42 12.63
CA THR A 40 -12.25 1.69 13.40
C THR A 40 -11.23 0.98 12.50
N ALA A 41 -11.65 0.46 11.34
CA ALA A 41 -10.74 -0.15 10.36
C ALA A 41 -9.77 0.87 9.75
N MET A 42 -10.27 2.05 9.41
CA MET A 42 -9.44 3.15 8.93
C MET A 42 -8.42 3.62 9.97
N GLU A 43 -8.82 3.73 11.24
CA GLU A 43 -7.92 4.08 12.34
C GLU A 43 -6.81 3.04 12.53
N ARG A 44 -7.15 1.75 12.43
CA ARG A 44 -6.16 0.65 12.47
C ARG A 44 -5.16 0.77 11.32
N LEU A 45 -5.63 0.94 10.08
CA LEU A 45 -4.76 1.13 8.93
C LEU A 45 -3.80 2.31 9.13
N ARG A 46 -4.32 3.47 9.56
CA ARG A 46 -3.49 4.66 9.84
C ARG A 46 -2.42 4.40 10.91
N ASN A 47 -2.73 3.59 11.92
CA ASN A 47 -1.76 3.20 12.95
C ASN A 47 -0.69 2.25 12.40
N ILE A 48 -1.07 1.32 11.52
CA ILE A 48 -0.14 0.40 10.86
C ILE A 48 0.87 1.17 10.01
N LEU A 49 0.42 2.21 9.29
CA LEU A 49 1.28 3.00 8.40
C LEU A 49 2.21 3.98 9.15
N LEU A 50 1.88 4.36 10.38
CA LEU A 50 2.60 5.40 11.13
C LEU A 50 4.14 5.26 11.15
N PRO A 51 4.74 4.07 11.36
CA PRO A 51 6.20 3.92 11.39
C PRO A 51 6.90 4.29 10.06
N GLY A 52 6.18 4.15 8.95
CA GLY A 52 6.70 4.40 7.61
C GLY A 52 6.50 5.81 7.08
N LEU A 53 5.69 6.64 7.74
CA LEU A 53 5.38 7.99 7.24
C LEU A 53 6.62 8.89 7.29
N ARG A 54 6.82 9.69 6.23
CA ARG A 54 7.96 10.59 6.05
C ARG A 54 7.47 11.94 5.58
N LEU A 55 7.95 13.00 6.23
CA LEU A 55 7.61 14.37 5.84
C LEU A 55 8.43 14.78 4.62
N LEU A 56 7.78 15.46 3.68
CA LEU A 56 8.41 16.07 2.51
C LEU A 56 8.36 17.59 2.61
N ASP A 57 9.36 18.27 2.07
CA ASP A 57 9.31 19.70 1.83
C ASP A 57 8.42 20.06 0.63
N GLU A 58 8.22 21.35 0.36
CA GLU A 58 7.39 21.85 -0.74
C GLU A 58 7.84 21.38 -2.13
N SER A 59 9.10 20.97 -2.27
CA SER A 59 9.67 20.42 -3.50
C SER A 59 9.56 18.90 -3.61
N GLY A 60 9.02 18.23 -2.58
CA GLY A 60 8.91 16.79 -2.48
C GLY A 60 10.13 16.08 -1.89
N ARG A 61 11.14 16.81 -1.40
CA ARG A 61 12.34 16.19 -0.80
C ARG A 61 12.06 15.73 0.61
N MET A 62 12.62 14.59 0.97
CA MET A 62 12.54 14.09 2.36
C MET A 62 13.29 15.03 3.31
N THR A 63 12.62 15.40 4.41
CA THR A 63 13.23 16.23 5.47
C THR A 63 14.10 15.43 6.43
N GLY A 64 13.99 14.10 6.40
CA GLY A 64 14.57 13.19 7.39
C GLY A 64 13.68 12.99 8.62
N GLU A 65 12.59 13.74 8.74
CA GLU A 65 11.63 13.64 9.84
C GLU A 65 10.56 12.59 9.56
N GLN A 66 10.15 11.89 10.61
CA GLN A 66 8.97 11.02 10.56
C GLN A 66 7.71 11.90 10.65
N ALA A 67 6.77 11.68 9.75
CA ALA A 67 5.48 12.38 9.80
C ALA A 67 4.52 11.70 10.79
N GLY A 68 3.64 12.48 11.43
CA GLY A 68 2.55 11.94 12.23
C GLY A 68 1.32 11.57 11.37
N ARG A 69 0.29 11.04 12.02
CA ARG A 69 -0.95 10.57 11.36
C ARG A 69 -1.73 11.71 10.70
N GLU A 70 -1.59 12.91 11.22
CA GLU A 70 -2.18 14.13 10.68
C GLU A 70 -1.72 14.43 9.26
N ALA A 71 -0.53 13.96 8.86
CA ALA A 71 -0.02 14.11 7.50
C ALA A 71 -0.81 13.29 6.46
N LEU A 72 -1.63 12.32 6.89
CA LEU A 72 -2.57 11.61 6.03
C LEU A 72 -3.87 12.41 5.78
N GLY A 73 -4.02 13.60 6.36
CA GLY A 73 -5.16 14.47 6.13
C GLY A 73 -5.29 14.83 4.64
N GLY A 74 -6.43 14.48 4.04
CA GLY A 74 -6.71 14.72 2.62
C GLY A 74 -6.02 13.76 1.64
N VAL A 75 -5.24 12.77 2.12
CA VAL A 75 -4.65 11.73 1.27
C VAL A 75 -5.70 10.65 1.02
N GLU A 76 -6.07 10.45 -0.24
CA GLU A 76 -7.10 9.46 -0.65
C GLU A 76 -6.53 8.18 -1.25
N SER A 77 -5.25 8.21 -1.67
CA SER A 77 -4.60 7.08 -2.33
C SER A 77 -3.10 7.04 -2.05
N ILE A 78 -2.54 5.85 -2.17
CA ILE A 78 -1.10 5.63 -2.24
C ILE A 78 -0.70 5.35 -3.68
N PHE A 79 0.54 5.68 -4.03
CA PHE A 79 1.15 5.29 -5.28
C PHE A 79 2.44 4.56 -4.94
N VAL A 80 2.41 3.23 -5.02
CA VAL A 80 3.55 2.36 -4.75
C VAL A 80 4.45 2.39 -5.97
N VAL A 81 5.66 2.92 -5.83
CA VAL A 81 6.56 3.20 -6.95
C VAL A 81 7.86 2.44 -6.80
N ASP A 82 8.48 2.22 -7.94
CA ASP A 82 9.85 1.74 -8.04
C ASP A 82 10.48 2.35 -9.32
N LEU A 83 11.75 2.71 -9.22
CA LEU A 83 12.53 3.25 -10.33
C LEU A 83 13.82 2.46 -10.48
N GLU A 84 14.19 2.24 -11.74
CA GLU A 84 15.50 1.72 -12.10
C GLU A 84 16.35 2.84 -12.67
N MET A 85 17.58 3.00 -12.19
CA MET A 85 18.44 4.14 -12.52
C MET A 85 19.80 3.73 -13.05
N SER A 86 20.41 4.59 -13.86
CA SER A 86 21.75 4.32 -14.40
C SER A 86 22.89 4.48 -13.37
N GLY A 87 22.59 4.72 -12.10
CA GLY A 87 23.53 4.85 -10.97
C GLY A 87 22.86 5.54 -9.78
N ALA A 88 23.60 5.78 -8.69
CA ALA A 88 22.97 6.17 -7.41
C ALA A 88 22.70 7.68 -7.23
N ASN A 89 23.43 8.54 -7.95
CA ASN A 89 23.32 10.00 -7.84
C ASN A 89 22.31 10.58 -8.84
N ALA A 90 21.16 11.04 -8.35
CA ALA A 90 20.09 11.63 -9.18
C ALA A 90 20.52 12.84 -10.03
N GLN A 91 21.52 13.60 -9.60
CA GLN A 91 22.02 14.75 -10.36
C GLN A 91 22.91 14.34 -11.54
N MET A 92 23.48 13.14 -11.51
CA MET A 92 24.42 12.64 -12.53
C MET A 92 23.80 11.56 -13.41
N HIS A 93 23.00 10.68 -12.83
CA HIS A 93 22.42 9.51 -13.47
C HIS A 93 20.98 9.76 -13.92
N GLU A 94 20.49 8.83 -14.72
CA GLU A 94 19.21 8.94 -15.43
C GLU A 94 18.27 7.82 -14.99
N VAL A 95 16.98 8.12 -14.94
CA VAL A 95 15.93 7.11 -14.82
C VAL A 95 15.92 6.28 -16.10
N MET A 96 15.89 4.96 -15.97
CA MET A 96 15.95 3.96 -17.04
C MET A 96 14.64 3.17 -17.16
N ASP A 97 13.95 2.95 -16.05
CA ASP A 97 12.61 2.37 -15.96
C ASP A 97 11.88 3.04 -14.80
N VAL A 98 10.59 3.28 -14.93
CA VAL A 98 9.77 3.92 -13.89
C VAL A 98 8.38 3.35 -13.91
N ALA A 99 7.87 3.00 -12.73
CA ALA A 99 6.53 2.45 -12.62
C ALA A 99 5.88 2.74 -11.28
N GLY A 100 4.57 2.50 -11.21
CA GLY A 100 3.88 2.39 -9.95
C GLY A 100 2.49 1.78 -10.03
N VAL A 101 1.98 1.43 -8.86
CA VAL A 101 0.64 0.87 -8.62
C VAL A 101 -0.10 1.81 -7.69
N ARG A 102 -1.20 2.39 -8.16
CA ARG A 102 -2.08 3.25 -7.38
C ARG A 102 -3.11 2.39 -6.67
N ALA A 103 -3.29 2.62 -5.38
CA ALA A 103 -4.30 1.99 -4.57
C ALA A 103 -5.03 3.02 -3.70
N LYS A 104 -6.30 2.78 -3.40
CA LYS A 104 -7.04 3.63 -2.46
C LYS A 104 -6.47 3.49 -1.07
N LEU A 105 -6.41 4.60 -0.33
CA LEU A 105 -6.04 4.58 1.09
C LEU A 105 -7.27 4.20 1.93
N GLU A 106 -7.67 2.93 1.84
CA GLU A 106 -8.77 2.32 2.59
C GLU A 106 -8.41 0.89 3.02
N PRO A 107 -9.17 0.22 3.92
CA PRO A 107 -8.81 -1.09 4.42
C PRO A 107 -8.69 -2.09 3.27
N GLY A 108 -7.59 -2.85 3.25
CA GLY A 108 -7.25 -3.76 2.14
C GLY A 108 -6.58 -3.10 0.94
N LEU A 109 -6.38 -1.77 0.96
CA LEU A 109 -5.70 -0.97 -0.07
C LEU A 109 -6.05 -1.38 -1.51
N PRO A 110 -7.32 -1.38 -1.93
CA PRO A 110 -7.69 -1.90 -3.24
C PRO A 110 -7.01 -1.13 -4.37
N GLU A 111 -6.39 -1.89 -5.28
CA GLU A 111 -5.74 -1.40 -6.49
C GLU A 111 -6.73 -0.63 -7.37
N MET A 112 -6.26 0.45 -7.98
CA MET A 112 -7.00 1.32 -8.89
C MET A 112 -6.47 1.24 -10.32
N GLU A 113 -5.18 1.50 -10.47
CA GLU A 113 -4.50 1.62 -11.76
C GLU A 113 -3.01 1.36 -11.57
N SER A 114 -2.36 0.69 -12.52
CA SER A 114 -0.92 0.56 -12.57
C SER A 114 -0.37 1.09 -13.89
N TRP A 115 0.87 1.56 -13.86
CA TRP A 115 1.52 2.13 -15.03
C TRP A 115 3.03 1.99 -14.91
N GLY A 116 3.70 1.71 -16.01
CA GLY A 116 5.16 1.69 -16.07
C GLY A 116 5.69 1.84 -17.48
N THR A 117 6.90 2.39 -17.61
CA THR A 117 7.58 2.52 -18.89
C THR A 117 9.09 2.60 -18.74
N LYS A 118 9.77 2.07 -19.75
CA LYS A 118 11.21 2.30 -19.94
C LYS A 118 11.47 3.72 -20.42
N VAL A 119 12.56 4.29 -19.94
CA VAL A 119 13.02 5.65 -20.24
C VAL A 119 14.32 5.58 -21.02
N ARG A 120 14.37 6.29 -22.14
CA ARG A 120 15.54 6.37 -23.02
C ARG A 120 16.60 7.30 -22.40
N PRO A 121 17.79 6.80 -22.05
CA PRO A 121 18.88 7.62 -21.52
C PRO A 121 19.42 8.57 -22.60
N ARG A 122 19.82 9.78 -22.20
CA ARG A 122 20.54 10.73 -23.06
C ARG A 122 22.05 10.61 -22.91
N HIS A 123 22.54 10.16 -21.75
CA HIS A 123 23.94 10.10 -21.38
C HIS A 123 24.32 8.74 -20.79
N ILE A 124 24.05 7.67 -21.54
CA ILE A 124 24.35 6.29 -21.11
C ILE A 124 25.84 6.07 -20.74
N GLY A 125 26.76 6.88 -21.26
CA GLY A 125 28.18 6.83 -20.91
C GLY A 125 28.49 7.20 -19.45
N ASN A 126 27.57 7.88 -18.75
CA ASN A 126 27.70 8.19 -17.33
C ASN A 126 27.18 7.05 -16.43
N ALA A 127 26.61 5.99 -17.02
CA ALA A 127 26.00 4.93 -16.25
C ALA A 127 27.03 4.08 -15.51
N GLU A 128 26.67 3.65 -14.30
CA GLU A 128 27.43 2.68 -13.54
C GLU A 128 27.22 1.28 -14.16
N PRO A 129 28.30 0.54 -14.49
CA PRO A 129 28.18 -0.80 -15.07
C PRO A 129 27.39 -1.79 -14.22
N ALA A 130 27.47 -1.67 -12.89
CA ALA A 130 26.71 -2.50 -11.96
C ALA A 130 25.19 -2.25 -12.08
N ALA A 131 24.77 -0.99 -12.18
CA ALA A 131 23.36 -0.62 -12.34
C ALA A 131 22.80 -1.14 -13.68
N LEU A 132 23.54 -0.94 -14.78
CA LEU A 132 23.12 -1.47 -16.10
C LEU A 132 22.96 -3.00 -16.11
N LYS A 133 23.83 -3.70 -15.37
CA LYS A 133 23.75 -5.16 -15.23
C LYS A 133 22.49 -5.60 -14.47
N VAL A 134 22.15 -4.91 -13.38
CA VAL A 134 20.94 -5.20 -12.58
C VAL A 134 19.68 -4.99 -13.41
N ILE A 135 19.61 -3.87 -14.13
CA ILE A 135 18.46 -3.46 -14.94
C ILE A 135 18.33 -4.30 -16.23
N GLY A 136 19.37 -5.06 -16.58
CA GLY A 136 19.42 -5.82 -17.83
C GLY A 136 19.44 -4.91 -19.08
N TYR A 137 20.01 -3.71 -18.95
CA TYR A 137 20.01 -2.73 -20.04
C TYR A 137 20.72 -3.29 -21.27
N ASN A 138 20.03 -3.21 -22.41
CA ASN A 138 20.64 -3.36 -23.72
C ASN A 138 19.90 -2.47 -24.74
N PRO A 139 20.59 -1.97 -25.78
CA PRO A 139 19.98 -1.06 -26.74
C PRO A 139 18.75 -1.62 -27.45
N LYS A 140 18.65 -2.95 -27.62
CA LYS A 140 17.51 -3.59 -28.29
C LYS A 140 16.26 -3.56 -27.42
N ALA A 141 16.38 -3.81 -26.12
CA ALA A 141 15.28 -3.76 -25.15
C ALA A 141 14.80 -2.32 -24.88
N TRP A 142 15.67 -1.32 -25.05
CA TRP A 142 15.35 0.10 -24.89
C TRP A 142 14.94 0.81 -26.19
N ARG A 143 14.81 0.08 -27.31
CA ARG A 143 14.48 0.66 -28.62
C ARG A 143 13.17 1.44 -28.61
N GLU A 144 12.19 0.99 -27.84
CA GLU A 144 10.85 1.56 -27.73
C GLU A 144 10.67 2.42 -26.47
N ALA A 145 11.75 2.66 -25.72
CA ALA A 145 11.71 3.48 -24.52
C ALA A 145 11.36 4.94 -24.87
N VAL A 146 10.48 5.53 -24.08
CA VAL A 146 10.06 6.93 -24.25
C VAL A 146 11.10 7.88 -23.66
N ASP A 147 11.04 9.17 -23.97
CA ASP A 147 11.89 10.14 -23.26
C ASP A 147 11.37 10.42 -21.84
N LEU A 148 12.23 11.02 -21.01
CA LEU A 148 11.92 11.34 -19.62
C LEU A 148 10.66 12.21 -19.47
N GLY A 149 10.40 13.14 -20.41
CA GLY A 149 9.23 14.02 -20.35
C GLY A 149 7.94 13.23 -20.47
N ALA A 150 7.85 12.37 -21.49
CA ALA A 150 6.70 11.48 -21.71
C ALA A 150 6.51 10.47 -20.56
N ALA A 151 7.61 9.92 -20.04
CA ALA A 151 7.54 9.02 -18.89
C ALA A 151 6.98 9.73 -17.65
N MET A 152 7.52 10.90 -17.30
CA MET A 152 7.06 11.64 -16.13
C MET A 152 5.62 12.17 -16.30
N GLU A 153 5.16 12.42 -17.52
CA GLU A 153 3.76 12.76 -17.77
C GLU A 153 2.80 11.62 -17.42
N GLY A 154 3.08 10.40 -17.91
CA GLY A 154 2.29 9.22 -17.55
C GLY A 154 2.33 8.92 -16.05
N PHE A 155 3.52 8.94 -15.47
CA PHE A 155 3.75 8.68 -14.04
C PHE A 155 3.00 9.66 -13.13
N THR A 156 3.13 10.97 -13.39
CA THR A 156 2.50 12.01 -12.57
C THR A 156 0.99 12.05 -12.74
N ARG A 157 0.46 11.72 -13.93
CA ARG A 157 -0.98 11.58 -14.16
C ARG A 157 -1.59 10.49 -13.28
N VAL A 158 -0.96 9.31 -13.24
CA VAL A 158 -1.47 8.17 -12.45
C VAL A 158 -1.33 8.46 -10.95
N GLY A 159 -0.19 8.96 -10.50
CA GLY A 159 0.05 9.22 -9.08
C GLY A 159 -0.52 10.54 -8.53
N ALA A 160 -1.16 11.38 -9.33
CA ALA A 160 -1.58 12.73 -8.91
C ALA A 160 -2.32 12.75 -7.56
N GLY A 161 -1.82 13.56 -6.62
CA GLY A 161 -2.34 13.72 -5.26
C GLY A 161 -2.13 12.51 -4.32
N ALA A 162 -1.56 11.41 -4.80
CA ALA A 162 -1.31 10.23 -3.99
C ALA A 162 -0.07 10.41 -3.09
N MET A 163 0.00 9.63 -2.02
CA MET A 163 1.21 9.47 -1.20
C MET A 163 2.18 8.52 -1.89
N ILE A 164 3.35 9.02 -2.28
CA ILE A 164 4.45 8.19 -2.82
C ILE A 164 4.83 7.15 -1.77
N THR A 165 4.82 5.88 -2.17
CA THR A 165 5.06 4.73 -1.31
C THR A 165 6.12 3.84 -1.94
N GLY A 166 7.04 3.27 -1.16
CA GLY A 166 8.01 2.33 -1.73
C GLY A 166 8.89 1.64 -0.69
N TRP A 167 9.79 0.77 -1.17
CA TRP A 167 10.73 0.05 -0.33
C TRP A 167 12.06 0.82 -0.20
N GLY A 168 12.28 1.56 0.90
CA GLY A 168 13.46 2.41 1.00
C GLY A 168 13.43 3.60 0.04
N ILE A 169 12.29 4.28 0.03
CA ILE A 169 11.85 5.25 -0.99
C ILE A 169 12.74 6.50 -1.17
N SER A 170 13.79 6.69 -0.35
CA SER A 170 14.64 7.88 -0.41
C SER A 170 15.33 8.07 -1.76
N GLN A 171 15.78 6.98 -2.38
CA GLN A 171 16.46 7.05 -3.68
C GLN A 171 15.47 7.37 -4.80
N ASP A 172 14.31 6.70 -4.84
CA ASP A 172 13.24 6.97 -5.77
C ASP A 172 12.78 8.43 -5.71
N ILE A 173 12.52 8.96 -4.50
CA ILE A 173 12.15 10.36 -4.31
C ILE A 173 13.22 11.31 -4.85
N ALA A 174 14.51 11.04 -4.60
CA ALA A 174 15.59 11.88 -5.10
C ALA A 174 15.57 11.95 -6.65
N PHE A 175 15.32 10.83 -7.32
CA PHE A 175 15.20 10.78 -8.78
C PHE A 175 13.92 11.40 -9.31
N ILE A 176 12.78 11.22 -8.63
CA ILE A 176 11.50 11.85 -9.01
C ILE A 176 11.63 13.38 -8.90
N VAL A 177 12.11 13.89 -7.76
CA VAL A 177 12.32 15.33 -7.53
C VAL A 177 13.25 15.91 -8.58
N GLU A 178 14.39 15.26 -8.85
CA GLU A 178 15.36 15.75 -9.82
C GLU A 178 14.82 15.69 -11.26
N SER A 179 14.02 14.67 -11.60
CA SER A 179 13.35 14.57 -12.90
C SER A 179 12.32 15.69 -13.09
N LEU A 180 11.48 15.95 -12.08
CA LEU A 180 10.51 17.05 -12.11
C LEU A 180 11.21 18.41 -12.21
N ARG A 181 12.31 18.61 -11.47
CA ARG A 181 13.12 19.83 -11.53
C ARG A 181 13.68 20.07 -12.93
N ARG A 182 14.26 19.04 -13.58
CA ARG A 182 14.77 19.12 -14.96
C ARG A 182 13.67 19.44 -15.97
N LEU A 183 12.46 18.97 -15.71
CA LEU A 183 11.29 19.22 -16.54
C LEU A 183 10.56 20.53 -16.18
N THR A 184 11.04 21.27 -15.17
CA THR A 184 10.40 22.49 -14.65
C THR A 184 8.93 22.24 -14.26
N ARG A 185 8.66 21.09 -13.63
CA ARG A 185 7.33 20.70 -13.14
C ARG A 185 7.29 20.78 -11.61
N PRO A 186 6.17 21.21 -11.00
CA PRO A 186 6.01 21.18 -9.55
C PRO A 186 5.85 19.74 -9.04
N TRP A 187 5.94 19.56 -7.72
CA TRP A 187 5.60 18.30 -7.06
C TRP A 187 4.08 18.06 -7.13
N PRO A 188 3.59 17.01 -7.83
CA PRO A 188 2.16 16.76 -8.02
C PRO A 188 1.56 15.74 -7.03
N PHE A 189 2.35 15.29 -6.05
CA PHE A 189 1.97 14.25 -5.10
C PHE A 189 1.67 14.84 -3.72
N ALA A 190 1.21 14.02 -2.78
CA ALA A 190 1.05 14.45 -1.39
C ALA A 190 2.39 14.92 -0.79
N ALA A 191 2.34 15.81 0.20
CA ALA A 191 3.53 16.28 0.95
C ALA A 191 4.01 15.29 2.02
N VAL A 192 3.62 14.02 1.89
CA VAL A 192 3.99 12.90 2.74
C VAL A 192 4.34 11.73 1.84
N ALA A 193 5.37 10.98 2.22
CA ALA A 193 5.73 9.70 1.63
C ALA A 193 5.61 8.58 2.65
N PHE A 194 5.57 7.34 2.18
CA PHE A 194 5.52 6.16 3.03
C PHE A 194 6.61 5.16 2.63
N ASP A 195 7.55 4.92 3.54
CA ASP A 195 8.54 3.87 3.43
C ASP A 195 8.02 2.58 4.08
N VAL A 196 7.98 1.49 3.31
CA VAL A 196 7.50 0.18 3.78
C VAL A 196 8.49 -0.48 4.74
N GLN A 197 9.80 -0.18 4.63
CA GLN A 197 10.83 -0.87 5.41
C GLN A 197 10.64 -0.80 6.93
N PRO A 198 10.34 0.36 7.55
CA PRO A 198 10.07 0.45 8.99
C PRO A 198 8.95 -0.48 9.46
N VAL A 199 7.86 -0.57 8.70
CA VAL A 199 6.73 -1.45 9.02
C VAL A 199 7.17 -2.90 8.92
N ALA A 200 7.84 -3.27 7.82
CA ALA A 200 8.38 -4.61 7.64
C ALA A 200 9.34 -5.00 8.78
N ARG A 201 10.19 -4.08 9.24
CA ARG A 201 11.13 -4.33 10.35
C ARG A 201 10.39 -4.55 11.66
N ALA A 202 9.35 -3.77 11.93
CA ALA A 202 8.55 -3.91 13.15
C ALA A 202 7.84 -5.28 13.21
N VAL A 203 7.36 -5.78 12.07
CA VAL A 203 6.66 -7.08 11.98
C VAL A 203 7.62 -8.27 11.96
N LEU A 204 8.73 -8.18 11.22
CA LEU A 204 9.55 -9.35 10.88
C LEU A 204 10.80 -9.54 11.75
N LYS A 205 11.22 -8.54 12.54
CA LYS A 205 12.42 -8.66 13.39
C LYS A 205 12.18 -9.36 14.73
N SER A 206 10.98 -9.85 15.03
CA SER A 206 10.78 -10.74 16.17
C SER A 206 11.31 -12.14 15.85
N GLY A 207 12.59 -12.42 16.15
CA GLY A 207 13.05 -13.80 16.34
C GLY A 207 14.41 -14.18 15.77
N GLU A 208 14.89 -13.59 14.67
CA GLU A 208 16.17 -13.99 14.05
C GLU A 208 16.93 -12.81 13.41
N GLN A 209 18.26 -12.86 13.48
CA GLN A 209 19.14 -11.90 12.81
C GLN A 209 18.96 -12.04 11.30
N VAL A 210 18.36 -11.03 10.68
CA VAL A 210 18.19 -10.99 9.23
C VAL A 210 19.47 -10.43 8.62
N ASP A 211 20.27 -11.29 7.99
CA ASP A 211 21.53 -10.92 7.33
C ASP A 211 21.32 -9.99 6.11
N ARG A 212 20.13 -10.01 5.48
CA ARG A 212 19.78 -9.18 4.32
C ARG A 212 18.32 -8.72 4.35
N PHE A 213 18.11 -7.41 4.45
CA PHE A 213 16.77 -6.79 4.52
C PHE A 213 16.49 -5.96 3.27
N ASN A 214 16.46 -6.61 2.11
CA ASN A 214 16.02 -6.01 0.85
C ASN A 214 14.66 -6.58 0.43
N LEU A 215 14.01 -5.92 -0.54
CA LEU A 215 12.67 -6.29 -1.00
C LEU A 215 12.58 -7.77 -1.39
N GLY A 216 13.57 -8.26 -2.14
CA GLY A 216 13.63 -9.65 -2.57
C GLY A 216 13.58 -10.66 -1.43
N HIS A 217 14.46 -10.51 -0.44
CA HIS A 217 14.51 -11.44 0.70
C HIS A 217 13.22 -11.39 1.53
N VAL A 218 12.59 -10.22 1.63
CA VAL A 218 11.34 -10.07 2.39
C VAL A 218 10.15 -10.64 1.62
N ALA A 219 10.06 -10.40 0.31
CA ALA A 219 9.05 -11.00 -0.56
C ALA A 219 9.14 -12.54 -0.52
N ASP A 220 10.34 -13.10 -0.69
CA ASP A 220 10.58 -14.54 -0.63
C ASP A 220 10.15 -15.14 0.73
N ARG A 221 10.50 -14.48 1.85
CA ARG A 221 10.11 -14.90 3.20
C ARG A 221 8.60 -14.87 3.41
N LEU A 222 7.90 -13.95 2.76
CA LEU A 222 6.45 -13.82 2.82
C LEU A 222 5.73 -14.72 1.81
N GLY A 223 6.46 -15.51 1.01
CA GLY A 223 5.90 -16.37 -0.03
C GLY A 223 5.35 -15.60 -1.24
N ILE A 224 5.79 -14.36 -1.44
CA ILE A 224 5.39 -13.50 -2.55
C ILE A 224 6.32 -13.81 -3.72
N GLY A 225 5.78 -14.44 -4.77
CA GLY A 225 6.55 -14.75 -5.97
C GLY A 225 6.96 -13.50 -6.71
N ARG A 226 8.26 -13.32 -6.95
CA ARG A 226 8.76 -12.26 -7.86
C ARG A 226 8.72 -12.77 -9.29
N LEU A 227 8.22 -11.96 -10.22
CA LEU A 227 8.02 -12.32 -11.63
C LEU A 227 9.33 -12.54 -12.44
N GLY A 228 10.49 -12.69 -11.79
CA GLY A 228 11.76 -13.07 -12.45
C GLY A 228 12.40 -12.01 -13.34
N GLU A 229 11.74 -10.89 -13.60
CA GLU A 229 12.27 -9.74 -14.34
C GLU A 229 12.51 -8.57 -13.38
N HIS A 230 13.75 -8.06 -13.32
CA HIS A 230 14.10 -6.79 -12.66
C HIS A 230 13.54 -5.63 -13.48
N GLY A 231 12.26 -5.35 -13.29
CA GLY A 231 11.57 -4.24 -13.91
C GLY A 231 10.82 -3.45 -12.85
N ALA A 232 10.84 -2.14 -12.98
CA ALA A 232 10.20 -1.21 -12.05
C ALA A 232 8.75 -1.60 -11.73
N LEU A 233 7.96 -2.02 -12.73
CA LEU A 233 6.56 -2.39 -12.48
C LEU A 233 6.43 -3.67 -11.64
N ALA A 234 7.30 -4.65 -11.86
CA ALA A 234 7.29 -5.89 -11.08
C ALA A 234 7.69 -5.63 -9.63
N ASP A 235 8.68 -4.78 -9.39
CA ASP A 235 9.14 -4.43 -8.03
C ASP A 235 8.17 -3.48 -7.30
N ALA A 236 7.44 -2.62 -8.03
CA ALA A 236 6.32 -1.87 -7.50
C ALA A 236 5.18 -2.80 -7.02
N TYR A 237 4.80 -3.80 -7.82
CA TYR A 237 3.81 -4.82 -7.41
C TYR A 237 4.31 -5.66 -6.23
N ALA A 238 5.57 -6.11 -6.24
CA ALA A 238 6.14 -6.85 -5.13
C ALA A 238 6.11 -6.03 -3.83
N THR A 239 6.40 -4.73 -3.91
CA THR A 239 6.31 -3.82 -2.75
C THR A 239 4.87 -3.67 -2.26
N TYR A 240 3.90 -3.55 -3.18
CA TYR A 240 2.48 -3.46 -2.87
C TYR A 240 1.97 -4.75 -2.18
N ASP A 241 2.31 -5.92 -2.72
CA ASP A 241 1.94 -7.22 -2.14
C ASP A 241 2.58 -7.43 -0.77
N VAL A 242 3.84 -7.02 -0.59
CA VAL A 242 4.51 -7.05 0.71
C VAL A 242 3.76 -6.17 1.71
N LEU A 243 3.37 -4.95 1.33
CA LEU A 243 2.61 -4.06 2.20
C LEU A 243 1.26 -4.69 2.61
N LEU A 244 0.50 -5.23 1.65
CA LEU A 244 -0.75 -5.93 1.94
C LEU A 244 -0.54 -7.08 2.92
N LYS A 245 0.51 -7.90 2.71
CA LYS A 245 0.80 -9.03 3.59
C LYS A 245 1.20 -8.59 4.99
N LEU A 246 1.95 -7.50 5.13
CA LEU A 246 2.31 -6.93 6.42
C LEU A 246 1.09 -6.42 7.18
N ILE A 247 0.16 -5.75 6.49
CA ILE A 247 -1.11 -5.30 7.07
C ILE A 247 -1.89 -6.52 7.58
N GLU A 248 -2.07 -7.55 6.75
CA GLU A 248 -2.76 -8.79 7.11
C GLU A 248 -2.14 -9.45 8.36
N LEU A 249 -0.81 -9.55 8.41
CA LEU A 249 -0.09 -10.13 9.56
C LEU A 249 -0.31 -9.33 10.85
N ILE A 250 -0.30 -8.00 10.78
CA ILE A 250 -0.54 -7.14 11.95
C ILE A 250 -1.98 -7.28 12.42
N GLU A 251 -2.96 -7.29 11.51
CA GLU A 251 -4.37 -7.45 11.84
C GLU A 251 -4.66 -8.81 12.47
N ASN A 252 -4.07 -9.88 11.93
CA ASN A 252 -4.21 -11.23 12.48
C ASN A 252 -3.47 -11.42 13.82
N GLY A 253 -2.28 -10.84 13.96
CA GLY A 253 -1.49 -10.88 15.19
C GLY A 253 -2.09 -10.08 16.34
N SER A 254 -2.77 -8.97 16.03
CA SER A 254 -3.49 -8.14 17.02
C SER A 254 -4.77 -8.81 17.57
N GLY A 255 -5.23 -9.90 16.95
CA GLY A 255 -6.35 -10.73 17.42
C GLY A 255 -5.95 -11.88 18.35
N GLY A 256 -4.66 -12.02 18.67
CA GLY A 256 -4.09 -13.19 19.35
C GLY A 256 -3.26 -12.89 20.60
N THR A 257 -3.72 -11.99 21.48
CA THR A 257 -3.21 -11.91 22.87
C THR A 257 -4.28 -12.46 23.83
N GLY A 258 -4.39 -13.78 23.82
CA GLY A 258 -5.33 -14.54 24.64
C GLY A 258 -4.97 -16.02 24.65
N ARG A 259 -3.75 -16.34 25.07
CA ARG A 259 -3.38 -17.64 25.65
C ARG A 259 -2.33 -17.43 26.72
#